data_AF-A0A1A9AK69-F1
#
_entry.id   AF-A0A1A9AK69-F1
#
_cell.length_a   1.000
_cell.length_b   1.000
_cell.length_c   1.000
_cell.angle_alpha   90.00
_cell.angle_beta   90.00
_cell.angle_gamma   90.00
#
_symmetry.space_group_name_H-M   'P 1'
#
loop_
_entity.id
_entity.type
_entity.pdbx_description
1 polymer ?
#
loop_
_entity_poly.entity_id
_entity_poly.type
_entity_poly.pdbx_seq_one_letter_code
_entity_poly.pdbx_strand_id
1 'polypeptide(L)'
;MSFITCERLIQFNDNHCGIYDLCTKFVRNLKKLSRMEVEKRTDYCEYITHWVYDEVRNINFYEQKEKKYLHDYFKNYEKLKDENICKDDECKRYCKYIFFINDLYGKYINRSCYCYKSEGCKEHYPYYFKCDDNYNPHTLFEKLKCNKFEEFPAKIKKVNKPVPEDHYVKRLAYISENVPHLLNWGNKKSSIIPEVVPDKITSDPYYTFALGSFGFLGVFLILFTLYKGEKEK
;
A
#
# COMPACT_ATOMS: atom_id res chain seq x y z
N MET A 1 29.24 -1.51 -17.89
CA MET A 1 28.82 -1.92 -16.54
C MET A 1 27.77 -0.98 -15.89
N SER A 2 26.81 -0.42 -16.64
CA SER A 2 25.95 0.70 -16.18
C SER A 2 24.48 0.35 -15.99
N PHE A 3 23.98 -0.68 -16.71
CA PHE A 3 22.56 -0.98 -16.82
C PHE A 3 22.05 -1.94 -15.72
N ILE A 4 22.92 -2.81 -15.21
CA ILE A 4 22.55 -3.91 -14.29
C ILE A 4 22.05 -3.43 -12.91
N THR A 5 22.47 -2.25 -12.43
CA THR A 5 22.24 -1.85 -11.03
C THR A 5 20.77 -1.62 -10.67
N CYS A 6 19.96 -1.10 -11.61
CA CYS A 6 18.54 -0.80 -11.35
C CYS A 6 17.57 -1.83 -11.94
N GLU A 7 18.05 -2.79 -12.74
CA GLU A 7 17.19 -3.81 -13.38
C GLU A 7 16.42 -4.65 -12.35
N ARG A 8 17.03 -4.94 -11.19
CA ARG A 8 16.37 -5.65 -10.08
C ARG A 8 15.19 -4.88 -9.48
N LEU A 9 15.08 -3.58 -9.75
CA LEU A 9 13.97 -2.74 -9.27
C LEU A 9 12.81 -2.63 -10.25
N ILE A 10 12.95 -3.14 -11.47
CA ILE A 10 11.87 -3.12 -12.48
C ILE A 10 10.62 -3.83 -11.93
N GLN A 11 10.80 -4.97 -11.25
CA GLN A 11 9.71 -5.73 -10.62
C GLN A 11 8.99 -4.98 -9.49
N PHE A 12 9.61 -3.97 -8.91
CA PHE A 12 9.02 -3.16 -7.85
C PHE A 12 8.38 -1.88 -8.37
N ASN A 13 8.57 -1.55 -9.65
CA ASN A 13 8.02 -0.34 -10.25
C ASN A 13 6.48 -0.34 -10.28
N ASP A 14 5.87 -1.53 -10.33
CA ASP A 14 4.42 -1.72 -10.26
C ASP A 14 3.86 -1.37 -8.86
N ASN A 15 4.65 -1.66 -7.81
CA ASN A 15 4.26 -1.45 -6.41
C ASN A 15 4.67 -0.06 -5.88
N HIS A 16 5.78 0.49 -6.39
CA HIS A 16 6.38 1.74 -5.97
C HIS A 16 6.71 2.59 -7.21
N CYS A 17 5.71 3.33 -7.69
CA CYS A 17 5.87 4.21 -8.85
C CYS A 17 7.03 5.18 -8.62
N GLY A 18 7.94 5.27 -9.59
CA GLY A 18 9.10 6.16 -9.51
C GLY A 18 10.32 5.56 -8.80
N ILE A 19 10.24 4.33 -8.24
CA ILE A 19 11.40 3.71 -7.58
C ILE A 19 12.52 3.38 -8.57
N TYR A 20 12.16 2.94 -9.78
CA TYR A 20 13.14 2.70 -10.85
C TYR A 20 13.76 4.02 -11.32
N ASP A 21 12.95 5.06 -11.52
CA ASP A 21 13.43 6.38 -11.94
C ASP A 21 14.37 6.99 -10.90
N LEU A 22 14.00 6.91 -9.62
CA LEU A 22 14.85 7.28 -8.48
C LEU A 22 16.16 6.51 -8.50
N CYS A 23 16.15 5.19 -8.69
CA CYS A 23 17.37 4.40 -8.78
C CYS A 23 18.27 4.88 -9.92
N THR A 24 17.72 5.11 -11.12
CA THR A 24 18.54 5.54 -12.26
C THR A 24 19.19 6.90 -12.02
N LYS A 25 18.45 7.85 -11.44
CA LYS A 25 18.97 9.17 -11.04
C LYS A 25 20.03 9.04 -9.93
N PHE A 26 19.79 8.19 -8.93
CA PHE A 26 20.73 7.96 -7.85
C PHE A 26 22.04 7.32 -8.34
N VAL A 27 21.98 6.30 -9.20
CA VAL A 27 23.17 5.68 -9.81
C VAL A 27 23.96 6.68 -10.66
N ARG A 28 23.28 7.58 -11.39
CA ARG A 28 23.95 8.67 -12.12
C ARG A 28 24.69 9.61 -11.18
N ASN A 29 24.05 10.02 -10.07
CA ASN A 29 24.67 10.86 -9.04
C ASN A 29 25.89 10.18 -8.41
N LEU A 30 25.82 8.89 -8.08
CA LEU A 30 26.95 8.12 -7.54
C LEU A 30 28.12 8.02 -8.53
N LYS A 31 27.85 7.83 -9.83
CA LYS A 31 28.89 7.82 -10.88
C LYS A 31 29.55 9.18 -11.06
N LYS A 32 28.78 10.26 -10.89
CA LYS A 32 29.33 11.61 -10.92
C LYS A 32 30.24 11.83 -9.71
N LEU A 33 29.76 11.42 -8.53
CA LEU A 33 30.52 11.49 -7.28
C LEU A 33 31.85 10.73 -7.35
N SER A 34 31.86 9.51 -7.93
CA SER A 34 33.08 8.70 -8.02
C SER A 34 34.17 9.30 -8.93
N ARG A 35 33.79 10.24 -9.81
CA ARG A 35 34.69 10.92 -10.74
C ARG A 35 35.10 12.31 -10.27
N MET A 36 34.63 12.75 -9.10
CA MET A 36 34.90 14.08 -8.56
C MET A 36 36.19 14.13 -7.74
N GLU A 37 36.85 15.29 -7.83
CA GLU A 37 37.95 15.71 -6.97
C GLU A 37 37.54 15.65 -5.50
N VAL A 38 38.49 15.30 -4.62
CA VAL A 38 38.24 15.04 -3.20
C VAL A 38 37.63 16.24 -2.49
N GLU A 39 38.09 17.44 -2.82
CA GLU A 39 37.66 18.69 -2.19
C GLU A 39 36.16 18.99 -2.43
N LYS A 40 35.65 18.73 -3.64
CA LYS A 40 34.24 18.95 -4.00
C LYS A 40 33.32 17.79 -3.62
N ARG A 41 33.88 16.71 -3.10
CA ARG A 41 33.16 15.45 -2.86
C ARG A 41 32.22 15.56 -1.66
N THR A 42 32.66 16.22 -0.59
CA THR A 42 31.91 16.35 0.66
C THR A 42 30.60 17.12 0.44
N ASP A 43 30.68 18.32 -0.14
CA ASP A 43 29.50 19.15 -0.44
C ASP A 43 28.52 18.44 -1.38
N TYR A 44 29.04 17.70 -2.37
CA TYR A 44 28.21 16.97 -3.31
C TYR A 44 27.56 15.72 -2.68
N CYS A 45 28.22 15.06 -1.72
CA CYS A 45 27.63 14.00 -0.90
C CYS A 45 26.45 14.51 -0.07
N GLU A 46 26.60 15.68 0.56
CA GLU A 46 25.56 16.30 1.37
C GLU A 46 24.35 16.66 0.50
N TYR A 47 24.59 17.30 -0.66
CA TYR A 47 23.55 17.58 -1.65
C TYR A 47 22.79 16.32 -2.10
N ILE A 48 23.52 15.25 -2.49
CA ILE A 48 22.88 14.00 -2.92
C ILE A 48 22.01 13.43 -1.80
N THR A 49 22.47 13.51 -0.56
CA THR A 49 21.74 13.01 0.61
C THR A 49 20.39 13.73 0.76
N HIS A 50 20.40 15.07 0.75
CA HIS A 50 19.16 15.86 0.81
C HIS A 50 18.24 15.60 -0.38
N TRP A 51 18.79 15.57 -1.59
CA TRP A 51 18.03 15.30 -2.80
C TRP A 51 17.34 13.92 -2.78
N VAL A 52 18.01 12.88 -2.26
CA VAL A 52 17.39 11.54 -2.11
C VAL A 52 16.22 11.58 -1.13
N TYR A 53 16.35 12.28 0.00
CA TYR A 53 15.26 12.41 0.96
C TYR A 53 14.02 13.07 0.32
N ASP A 54 14.21 14.13 -0.46
CA ASP A 54 13.13 14.82 -1.15
C ASP A 54 12.44 13.92 -2.19
N GLU A 55 13.20 13.18 -3.00
CA GLU A 55 12.62 12.25 -3.98
C GLU A 55 11.85 11.10 -3.31
N VAL A 56 12.38 10.51 -2.24
CA VAL A 56 11.67 9.46 -1.47
C VAL A 56 10.37 10.01 -0.86
N ARG A 57 10.41 11.24 -0.32
CA ARG A 57 9.22 11.92 0.21
C ARG A 57 8.18 12.15 -0.88
N ASN A 58 8.60 12.56 -2.08
CA ASN A 58 7.69 12.78 -3.20
C ASN A 58 7.02 11.48 -3.67
N ILE A 59 7.77 10.37 -3.75
CA ILE A 59 7.20 9.05 -4.08
C ILE A 59 6.10 8.67 -3.07
N ASN A 60 6.36 8.84 -1.77
CA ASN A 60 5.37 8.58 -0.73
C ASN A 60 4.12 9.46 -0.90
N PHE A 61 4.29 10.73 -1.27
CA PHE A 61 3.17 11.63 -1.51
C PHE A 61 2.26 11.18 -2.68
N TYR A 62 2.84 10.73 -3.80
CA TYR A 62 2.06 10.20 -4.92
C TYR A 62 1.24 8.97 -4.54
N GLU A 63 1.85 8.02 -3.82
CA GLU A 63 1.14 6.82 -3.36
C GLU A 63 0.00 7.17 -2.40
N GLN A 64 0.23 8.09 -1.47
CA GLN A 64 -0.80 8.57 -0.54
C GLN A 64 -1.95 9.28 -1.25
N LYS A 65 -1.66 10.02 -2.33
CA LYS A 65 -2.69 10.66 -3.16
C LYS A 65 -3.57 9.61 -3.87
N GLU A 66 -2.98 8.57 -4.42
CA GLU A 66 -3.72 7.45 -5.03
C GLU A 66 -4.59 6.71 -4.00
N LYS A 67 -4.03 6.40 -2.82
CA LYS A 67 -4.78 5.79 -1.71
C LYS A 67 -5.97 6.65 -1.28
N LYS A 68 -5.79 7.97 -1.22
CA LYS A 68 -6.88 8.91 -0.94
C LYS A 68 -7.99 8.83 -1.99
N TYR A 69 -7.64 8.81 -3.29
CA TYR A 69 -8.65 8.68 -4.35
C TYR A 69 -9.45 7.38 -4.23
N LEU A 70 -8.80 6.26 -3.91
CA LEU A 70 -9.45 4.97 -3.67
C LEU A 70 -10.36 5.03 -2.44
N HIS A 71 -9.88 5.55 -1.31
CA HIS A 71 -10.70 5.76 -0.11
C HIS A 71 -11.95 6.60 -0.43
N ASP A 72 -11.79 7.73 -1.11
CA ASP A 72 -12.89 8.63 -1.45
C ASP A 72 -13.88 7.96 -2.41
N TYR A 73 -13.39 7.13 -3.33
CA TYR A 73 -14.23 6.30 -4.20
C TYR A 73 -15.11 5.34 -3.38
N PHE A 74 -14.53 4.51 -2.52
CA PHE A 74 -15.29 3.53 -1.74
C PHE A 74 -16.25 4.20 -0.75
N LYS A 75 -15.88 5.36 -0.20
CA LYS A 75 -16.73 6.15 0.70
C LYS A 75 -17.94 6.74 -0.02
N ASN A 76 -17.77 7.19 -1.26
CA ASN A 76 -18.83 7.83 -2.04
C ASN A 76 -19.55 6.87 -3.00
N TYR A 77 -19.17 5.60 -3.05
CA TYR A 77 -19.71 4.61 -3.98
C TYR A 77 -21.24 4.56 -4.02
N GLU A 78 -21.87 4.57 -2.84
CA GLU A 78 -23.33 4.54 -2.68
C GLU A 78 -24.04 5.75 -3.29
N LYS A 79 -23.36 6.90 -3.32
CA LYS A 79 -23.85 8.09 -4.02
C LYS A 79 -23.62 7.92 -5.51
N LEU A 80 -22.39 7.56 -5.91
CA LEU A 80 -21.99 7.40 -7.32
C LEU A 80 -22.83 6.38 -8.11
N LYS A 81 -23.43 5.39 -7.44
CA LYS A 81 -24.32 4.41 -8.09
C LYS A 81 -25.73 4.93 -8.38
N ASP A 82 -26.10 6.13 -7.92
CA ASP A 82 -27.39 6.73 -8.23
C ASP A 82 -27.40 7.23 -9.68
N GLU A 83 -28.34 6.69 -10.47
CA GLU A 83 -28.48 7.01 -11.89
C GLU A 83 -28.86 8.48 -12.11
N ASN A 84 -29.44 9.14 -11.11
CA ASN A 84 -29.81 10.56 -11.18
C ASN A 84 -28.59 11.51 -11.18
N ILE A 85 -27.39 11.04 -10.84
CA ILE A 85 -26.15 11.83 -10.85
C ILE A 85 -25.61 12.06 -12.26
N CYS A 86 -25.90 11.14 -13.18
CA CYS A 86 -25.44 11.21 -14.56
C CYS A 86 -26.54 11.84 -15.44
N LYS A 87 -26.61 13.18 -15.45
CA LYS A 87 -27.41 13.94 -16.43
C LYS A 87 -26.48 14.75 -17.32
N ASP A 88 -26.78 14.78 -18.62
CA ASP A 88 -26.12 15.63 -19.62
C ASP A 88 -24.57 15.51 -19.60
N ASP A 89 -23.86 16.62 -19.88
CA ASP A 89 -22.41 16.66 -20.01
C ASP A 89 -21.64 16.33 -18.71
N GLU A 90 -22.29 16.42 -17.54
CA GLU A 90 -21.65 16.05 -16.27
C GLU A 90 -21.27 14.57 -16.22
N CYS A 91 -22.03 13.72 -16.91
CA CYS A 91 -21.77 12.28 -16.93
C CYS A 91 -20.42 11.93 -17.59
N LYS A 92 -19.98 12.72 -18.57
CA LYS A 92 -18.67 12.54 -19.21
C LYS A 92 -17.54 12.70 -18.19
N ARG A 93 -17.68 13.64 -17.24
CA ARG A 93 -16.72 13.86 -16.16
C ARG A 93 -16.70 12.69 -15.17
N TYR A 94 -17.86 12.16 -14.80
CA TYR A 94 -17.96 10.98 -13.93
C TYR A 94 -17.33 9.74 -14.57
N CYS A 95 -17.58 9.51 -15.86
CA CYS A 95 -16.96 8.41 -16.59
C CYS A 95 -15.42 8.55 -16.66
N LYS A 96 -14.89 9.76 -16.84
CA LYS A 96 -13.43 10.04 -16.73
C LYS A 96 -12.89 9.70 -15.34
N TYR A 97 -13.60 10.08 -14.29
CA TYR A 97 -13.23 9.75 -12.92
C TYR A 97 -13.24 8.23 -12.68
N ILE A 98 -14.27 7.51 -13.12
CA ILE A 98 -14.37 6.06 -12.95
C ILE A 98 -13.27 5.34 -13.72
N PHE A 99 -12.95 5.80 -14.93
CA PHE A 99 -11.84 5.27 -15.70
C PHE A 99 -10.52 5.38 -14.92
N PHE A 100 -10.21 6.58 -14.41
CA PHE A 100 -9.04 6.81 -13.56
C PHE A 100 -9.02 5.91 -12.31
N ILE A 101 -10.16 5.75 -11.64
CA ILE A 101 -10.26 4.87 -10.46
C ILE A 101 -10.06 3.40 -10.84
N ASN A 102 -10.49 2.95 -12.01
CA ASN A 102 -10.29 1.57 -12.44
C ASN A 102 -8.81 1.22 -12.61
N ASP A 103 -8.02 2.15 -13.15
CA ASP A 103 -6.57 1.99 -13.25
C ASP A 103 -5.93 1.87 -11.87
N LEU A 104 -6.34 2.75 -10.92
CA LEU A 104 -5.90 2.64 -9.53
C LEU A 104 -6.37 1.34 -8.88
N TYR A 105 -7.61 0.92 -9.10
CA TYR A 105 -8.14 -0.32 -8.53
C TYR A 105 -7.34 -1.52 -9.02
N GLY A 106 -7.04 -1.60 -10.33
CA GLY A 106 -6.17 -2.62 -10.92
C GLY A 106 -4.75 -2.61 -10.37
N LYS A 107 -4.18 -1.43 -10.14
CA LYS A 107 -2.83 -1.28 -9.55
C LYS A 107 -2.74 -1.75 -8.08
N TYR A 108 -3.82 -1.68 -7.32
CA TYR A 108 -3.81 -1.96 -5.88
C TYR A 108 -4.48 -3.29 -5.51
N ILE A 109 -5.29 -3.92 -6.38
CA ILE A 109 -6.07 -5.12 -6.04
C ILE A 109 -5.22 -6.26 -5.47
N ASN A 110 -4.10 -6.61 -6.10
CA ASN A 110 -3.28 -7.78 -5.71
C ASN A 110 -2.53 -7.58 -4.40
N ARG A 111 -2.23 -6.34 -4.02
CA ARG A 111 -1.53 -6.02 -2.76
C ARG A 111 -2.49 -5.68 -1.62
N SER A 112 -3.69 -5.24 -1.96
CA SER A 112 -4.72 -4.84 -0.98
C SER A 112 -5.66 -5.97 -0.64
N CYS A 113 -5.73 -7.02 -1.46
CA CYS A 113 -6.64 -8.15 -1.29
C CYS A 113 -5.89 -9.47 -1.31
N TYR A 114 -6.35 -10.40 -0.49
CA TYR A 114 -5.94 -11.79 -0.51
C TYR A 114 -7.19 -12.66 -0.53
N CYS A 115 -7.13 -13.78 -1.24
CA CYS A 115 -8.29 -14.64 -1.44
C CYS A 115 -7.99 -16.06 -1.01
N TYR A 116 -8.97 -16.72 -0.40
CA TYR A 116 -8.94 -18.13 -0.08
C TYR A 116 -10.10 -18.84 -0.78
N LYS A 117 -9.88 -20.10 -1.18
CA LYS A 117 -10.91 -20.91 -1.84
C LYS A 117 -12.19 -21.05 -0.99
N SER A 118 -12.04 -21.20 0.32
CA SER A 118 -13.15 -21.48 1.24
C SER A 118 -13.75 -20.23 1.90
N GLU A 119 -12.99 -19.14 2.02
CA GLU A 119 -13.39 -17.96 2.81
C GLU A 119 -13.61 -16.69 1.97
N GLY A 120 -13.41 -16.77 0.65
CA GLY A 120 -13.47 -15.60 -0.22
C GLY A 120 -12.28 -14.66 -0.04
N CYS A 121 -12.45 -13.40 -0.45
CA CYS A 121 -11.39 -12.40 -0.43
C CYS A 121 -11.54 -11.46 0.77
N LYS A 122 -10.41 -11.08 1.35
CA LYS A 122 -10.31 -10.19 2.52
C LYS A 122 -9.33 -9.06 2.24
N GLU A 123 -9.55 -7.93 2.89
CA GLU A 123 -8.68 -6.75 2.81
C GLU A 123 -7.43 -6.90 3.69
N HIS A 124 -6.26 -6.61 3.13
CA HIS A 124 -5.07 -6.28 3.91
C HIS A 124 -5.16 -4.86 4.50
N TYR A 125 -5.74 -3.93 3.73
CA TYR A 125 -5.77 -2.50 4.05
C TYR A 125 -7.19 -1.91 3.96
N PRO A 126 -8.06 -2.25 4.93
CA PRO A 126 -9.47 -1.85 4.89
C PRO A 126 -9.71 -0.33 4.97
N TYR A 127 -8.69 0.45 5.35
CA TYR A 127 -8.79 1.91 5.48
C TYR A 127 -8.88 2.65 4.14
N TYR A 128 -8.46 2.04 3.02
CA TYR A 128 -8.54 2.69 1.71
C TYR A 128 -8.99 1.77 0.57
N PHE A 129 -9.08 0.45 0.81
CA PHE A 129 -9.40 -0.52 -0.22
C PHE A 129 -10.49 -1.48 0.23
N LYS A 130 -11.38 -1.86 -0.69
CA LYS A 130 -12.39 -2.91 -0.48
C LYS A 130 -12.27 -4.00 -1.54
N CYS A 131 -12.30 -5.26 -1.10
CA CYS A 131 -12.07 -6.43 -1.95
C CYS A 131 -13.35 -7.08 -2.50
N ASP A 132 -14.51 -6.61 -2.04
CA ASP A 132 -15.80 -7.03 -2.59
C ASP A 132 -15.93 -6.58 -4.06
N ASP A 133 -16.33 -7.51 -4.93
CA ASP A 133 -16.53 -7.27 -6.36
C ASP A 133 -17.62 -6.24 -6.64
N ASN A 134 -18.53 -6.03 -5.70
CA ASN A 134 -19.56 -5.01 -5.81
C ASN A 134 -18.97 -3.60 -5.96
N TYR A 135 -17.75 -3.36 -5.45
CA TYR A 135 -17.04 -2.09 -5.59
C TYR A 135 -16.07 -2.05 -6.78
N ASN A 136 -16.13 -3.02 -7.69
CA ASN A 136 -15.29 -2.99 -8.88
C ASN A 136 -15.69 -1.80 -9.78
N PRO A 137 -14.80 -0.89 -10.19
CA PRO A 137 -15.17 0.30 -10.97
C PRO A 137 -15.88 0.01 -12.29
N HIS A 138 -15.70 -1.19 -12.86
CA HIS A 138 -16.45 -1.66 -14.02
C HIS A 138 -17.97 -1.67 -13.79
N THR A 139 -18.44 -1.99 -12.59
CA THR A 139 -19.89 -2.05 -12.28
C THR A 139 -20.54 -0.68 -12.41
N LEU A 140 -19.88 0.37 -11.90
CA LEU A 140 -20.34 1.75 -12.07
C LEU A 140 -20.22 2.24 -13.51
N PHE A 141 -19.16 1.83 -14.22
CA PHE A 141 -18.99 2.18 -15.62
C PHE A 141 -20.15 1.67 -16.49
N GLU A 142 -20.58 0.43 -16.28
CA GLU A 142 -21.74 -0.16 -16.95
C GLU A 142 -23.05 0.51 -16.52
N LYS A 143 -23.24 0.71 -15.21
CA LYS A 143 -24.47 1.30 -14.66
C LYS A 143 -24.71 2.73 -15.16
N LEU A 144 -23.66 3.54 -15.23
CA LEU A 144 -23.73 4.91 -15.75
C LEU A 144 -23.70 4.98 -17.28
N LYS A 145 -23.66 3.83 -17.96
CA LYS A 145 -23.66 3.71 -19.42
C LYS A 145 -22.55 4.55 -20.07
N CYS A 146 -21.35 4.50 -19.48
CA CYS A 146 -20.19 5.26 -19.95
C CYS A 146 -19.73 4.85 -21.37
N ASN A 147 -20.11 3.65 -21.80
CA ASN A 147 -19.92 3.14 -23.16
C ASN A 147 -20.59 3.97 -24.26
N LYS A 148 -21.50 4.90 -23.92
CA LYS A 148 -22.12 5.81 -24.89
C LYS A 148 -21.17 6.89 -25.44
N PHE A 149 -20.03 7.13 -24.79
CA PHE A 149 -19.08 8.15 -25.20
C PHE A 149 -17.85 7.52 -25.89
N GLU A 150 -17.55 7.97 -27.11
CA GLU A 150 -16.44 7.44 -27.94
C GLU A 150 -15.04 7.69 -27.35
N GLU A 151 -14.89 8.72 -26.50
CA GLU A 151 -13.62 9.11 -25.85
C GLU A 151 -13.05 8.08 -24.87
N PHE A 152 -13.81 7.05 -24.48
CA PHE A 152 -13.31 6.02 -23.57
C PHE A 152 -12.73 4.85 -24.38
N PRO A 153 -11.38 4.74 -24.47
CA PRO A 153 -10.73 3.84 -25.40
C PRO A 153 -10.88 2.40 -24.93
N ALA A 154 -11.62 1.61 -25.70
CA ALA A 154 -12.02 0.24 -25.38
C ALA A 154 -12.85 0.13 -24.09
N LYS A 155 -13.87 -0.74 -24.12
CA LYS A 155 -14.67 -1.06 -22.92
C LYS A 155 -13.71 -1.36 -21.77
N ILE A 156 -13.84 -0.59 -20.68
CA ILE A 156 -13.03 -0.79 -19.48
C ILE A 156 -13.06 -2.27 -19.12
N LYS A 157 -11.92 -2.86 -18.78
CA LYS A 157 -11.89 -4.28 -18.39
C LYS A 157 -12.23 -4.38 -16.92
N LYS A 158 -13.10 -5.34 -16.58
CA LYS A 158 -13.32 -5.71 -15.19
C LYS A 158 -12.00 -6.21 -14.60
N VAL A 159 -11.56 -5.55 -13.52
CA VAL A 159 -10.37 -5.97 -12.79
C VAL A 159 -10.65 -7.29 -12.08
N ASN A 160 -9.80 -8.29 -12.29
CA ASN A 160 -9.96 -9.60 -11.66
C ASN A 160 -9.44 -9.58 -10.21
N LYS A 161 -10.08 -10.37 -9.37
CA LYS A 161 -9.60 -10.64 -8.01
C LYS A 161 -8.26 -11.41 -8.03
N PRO A 162 -7.47 -11.31 -6.94
CA PRO A 162 -6.27 -12.13 -6.77
C PRO A 162 -6.63 -13.61 -6.86
N VAL A 163 -5.70 -14.42 -7.38
CA VAL A 163 -5.87 -15.88 -7.44
C VAL A 163 -6.01 -16.41 -6.01
N PRO A 164 -7.07 -17.19 -5.69
CA PRO A 164 -7.22 -17.74 -4.36
C PRO A 164 -6.05 -18.65 -3.99
N GLU A 165 -5.35 -18.30 -2.91
CA GLU A 165 -4.32 -19.16 -2.33
C GLU A 165 -4.97 -20.20 -1.43
N ASP A 166 -4.40 -21.40 -1.44
CA ASP A 166 -4.83 -22.48 -0.58
C ASP A 166 -3.88 -22.54 0.63
N HIS A 167 -4.33 -22.02 1.77
CA HIS A 167 -3.52 -21.97 2.98
C HIS A 167 -3.09 -23.35 3.46
N TYR A 168 -3.90 -24.40 3.19
CA TYR A 168 -3.52 -25.78 3.47
C TYR A 168 -2.33 -26.18 2.59
N VAL A 169 -2.37 -25.88 1.29
CA VAL A 169 -1.25 -26.18 0.37
C VAL A 169 0.00 -25.36 0.73
N LYS A 170 -0.14 -24.06 1.06
CA LYS A 170 0.99 -23.21 1.46
C LYS A 170 1.62 -23.67 2.77
N ARG A 171 0.79 -24.05 3.75
CA ARG A 171 1.24 -24.64 5.02
C ARG A 171 1.91 -26.00 4.79
N LEU A 172 1.33 -26.87 3.97
CA LEU A 172 1.94 -28.15 3.62
C LEU A 172 3.29 -27.96 2.93
N ALA A 173 3.40 -27.02 2.00
CA ALA A 173 4.66 -26.69 1.33
C ALA A 173 5.70 -26.18 2.31
N TYR A 174 5.33 -25.24 3.19
CA TYR A 174 6.21 -24.75 4.25
C TYR A 174 6.69 -25.87 5.18
N ILE A 175 5.77 -26.73 5.64
CA ILE A 175 6.10 -27.87 6.49
C ILE A 175 7.00 -28.87 5.73
N SER A 176 6.73 -29.13 4.45
CA SER A 176 7.55 -30.00 3.62
C SER A 176 8.97 -29.51 3.44
N GLU A 177 9.14 -28.20 3.30
CA GLU A 177 10.45 -27.56 3.07
C GLU A 177 11.24 -27.40 4.38
N ASN A 178 10.59 -26.97 5.46
CA ASN A 178 11.27 -26.56 6.68
C ASN A 178 11.20 -27.60 7.81
N VAL A 179 10.15 -28.43 7.85
CA VAL A 179 9.89 -29.36 8.96
C VAL A 179 9.30 -30.71 8.48
N PRO A 180 10.00 -31.45 7.58
CA PRO A 180 9.44 -32.59 6.85
C PRO A 180 8.94 -33.73 7.73
N HIS A 181 9.48 -33.89 8.94
CA HIS A 181 9.04 -34.92 9.90
C HIS A 181 7.59 -34.72 10.39
N LEU A 182 7.05 -33.49 10.30
CA LEU A 182 5.67 -33.20 10.68
C LEU A 182 4.64 -33.61 9.62
N LEU A 183 5.04 -33.82 8.36
CA LEU A 183 4.13 -34.31 7.31
C LEU A 183 3.52 -35.67 7.67
N ASN A 184 4.30 -36.52 8.34
CA ASN A 184 3.91 -37.87 8.73
C ASN A 184 3.14 -37.93 10.06
N TRP A 185 3.09 -36.82 10.83
CA TRP A 185 2.34 -36.76 12.10
C TRP A 185 0.83 -36.75 11.84
N GLY A 186 0.38 -36.29 10.67
CA GLY A 186 -1.03 -36.13 10.29
C GLY A 186 -1.88 -37.41 10.30
N ASN A 187 -1.27 -38.60 10.35
CA ASN A 187 -2.02 -39.86 10.46
C ASN A 187 -2.53 -40.15 11.89
N LYS A 188 -2.14 -39.36 12.89
CA LYS A 188 -2.68 -39.44 14.25
C LYS A 188 -3.65 -38.28 14.47
N LYS A 189 -4.94 -38.56 14.25
CA LYS A 189 -6.07 -37.65 14.52
C LYS A 189 -5.92 -37.02 15.91
N SER A 190 -5.59 -35.74 15.94
CA SER A 190 -5.60 -34.92 17.16
C SER A 190 -6.40 -33.66 16.85
N SER A 191 -7.61 -33.65 17.35
CA SER A 191 -8.48 -32.49 17.44
C SER A 191 -7.93 -31.53 18.49
N ILE A 192 -6.93 -30.71 18.16
CA ILE A 192 -6.53 -29.58 19.00
C ILE A 192 -6.13 -28.42 18.09
N ILE A 193 -7.09 -27.51 17.87
CA ILE A 193 -6.82 -26.12 17.48
C ILE A 193 -6.71 -25.35 18.80
N PRO A 194 -5.55 -24.79 19.18
CA PRO A 194 -5.52 -23.64 20.06
C PRO A 194 -5.61 -22.39 19.17
N GLU A 195 -6.75 -21.69 19.22
CA GLU A 195 -6.78 -20.27 18.86
C GLU A 195 -5.93 -19.52 19.90
N VAL A 196 -4.69 -19.22 19.54
CA VAL A 196 -4.01 -18.05 20.10
C VAL A 196 -3.94 -17.03 18.97
N VAL A 197 -5.04 -16.29 18.83
CA VAL A 197 -5.08 -15.05 18.05
C VAL A 197 -4.27 -14.02 18.86
N PRO A 198 -3.19 -13.42 18.32
CA PRO A 198 -2.56 -12.29 18.98
C PRO A 198 -3.56 -11.13 18.96
N ASP A 199 -3.87 -10.57 20.12
CA ASP A 199 -4.83 -9.48 20.26
C ASP A 199 -4.51 -8.32 19.30
N LYS A 200 -5.49 -8.00 18.46
CA LYS A 200 -5.51 -7.00 17.38
C LYS A 200 -5.18 -5.57 17.81
N ILE A 201 -5.02 -5.33 19.11
CA ILE A 201 -4.87 -4.01 19.74
C ILE A 201 -3.40 -3.55 19.71
N THR A 202 -2.43 -4.46 19.66
CA THR A 202 -1.00 -4.11 19.79
C THR A 202 -0.30 -3.80 18.47
N SER A 203 -0.95 -4.05 17.32
CA SER A 203 -0.37 -3.87 15.98
C SER A 203 -0.78 -2.57 15.26
N ASP A 204 -1.53 -1.68 15.91
CA ASP A 204 -1.87 -0.38 15.32
C ASP A 204 -0.75 0.64 15.61
N PRO A 205 -0.05 1.15 14.57
CA PRO A 205 0.98 2.17 14.75
C PRO A 205 0.47 3.45 15.45
N TYR A 206 -0.83 3.77 15.38
CA TYR A 206 -1.41 4.88 16.14
C TYR A 206 -1.41 4.61 17.65
N TYR A 207 -1.66 3.38 18.09
CA TYR A 207 -1.67 3.00 19.50
C TYR A 207 -0.25 3.01 20.09
N THR A 208 0.73 2.50 19.35
CA THR A 208 2.16 2.57 19.73
C THR A 208 2.63 4.03 19.83
N PHE A 209 2.21 4.89 18.90
CA PHE A 209 2.57 6.31 18.92
C PHE A 209 1.90 7.07 20.07
N ALA A 210 0.64 6.75 20.39
CA ALA A 210 -0.09 7.32 21.51
C ALA A 210 0.54 6.93 22.87
N LEU A 211 0.91 5.66 23.06
CA LEU A 211 1.60 5.22 24.28
C LEU A 211 2.95 5.90 24.47
N GLY A 212 3.70 6.11 23.39
CA GLY A 212 4.95 6.87 23.42
C GLY A 212 4.72 8.33 23.84
N SER A 213 3.78 9.03 23.20
CA SER A 213 3.54 10.45 23.48
C SER A 213 3.01 10.72 24.88
N PHE A 214 2.15 9.85 25.44
CA PHE A 214 1.70 9.96 26.83
C PHE A 214 2.82 9.66 27.84
N GLY A 215 3.71 8.70 27.53
CA GLY A 215 4.89 8.42 28.36
C GLY A 215 5.84 9.62 28.45
N PHE A 216 6.13 10.28 27.32
CA PHE A 216 6.99 11.47 27.30
C PHE A 216 6.40 12.64 28.09
N LEU A 217 5.09 12.90 27.99
CA LEU A 217 4.43 13.96 28.76
C LEU A 217 4.51 13.71 30.28
N GLY A 218 4.39 12.45 30.72
CA GLY A 218 4.55 12.08 32.12
C GLY A 218 5.94 12.39 32.66
N VAL A 219 6.99 12.11 31.87
CA VAL A 219 8.38 12.42 32.26
C VAL A 219 8.58 13.93 32.38
N PHE A 220 8.07 14.74 31.45
CA PHE A 220 8.16 16.20 31.54
C PHE A 220 7.45 16.77 32.77
N LEU A 221 6.30 16.21 33.17
CA LEU A 221 5.58 16.64 34.38
C LEU A 221 6.37 16.33 35.65
N ILE A 222 7.01 15.15 35.73
CA ILE A 222 7.85 14.77 36.87
C ILE A 222 9.10 15.67 36.94
N LEU A 223 9.77 15.93 35.82
CA LEU A 223 10.91 16.84 35.79
C LEU A 223 10.52 18.27 36.19
N PHE A 224 9.33 18.72 35.80
CA PHE A 224 8.82 20.04 36.16
C PHE A 224 8.53 20.17 37.66
N THR A 225 7.96 19.13 38.30
CA THR A 225 7.71 19.15 39.75
C THR A 225 9.01 19.10 40.57
N LEU A 226 9.99 18.29 40.13
CA LEU A 226 11.32 18.24 40.74
C LEU A 226 12.06 19.57 40.61
N TYR A 227 12.05 20.18 39.42
CA TYR A 227 12.66 21.49 39.17
C TYR A 227 12.01 22.61 40.00
N LYS A 228 10.69 22.55 40.20
CA LYS A 228 9.99 23.53 41.06
C LYS A 228 10.34 23.34 42.54
N GLY A 229 10.48 22.09 43.00
CA GLY A 229 10.84 21.78 44.38
C GLY A 229 12.27 22.20 44.78
N GLU A 230 13.18 22.34 43.82
CA GLU A 230 14.55 22.86 44.07
C GLU A 230 14.61 24.39 44.17
N LYS A 231 13.61 25.13 43.67
CA LYS A 231 13.56 26.60 43.76
C LYS A 231 12.86 27.14 45.00
N GLU A 232 12.24 26.28 45.80
CA GLU A 232 11.53 26.63 47.03
C GLU A 232 12.30 26.20 48.31
N LYS A 233 13.58 25.83 48.18
CA LYS A 233 14.56 25.68 49.28
C LYS A 233 15.64 26.76 49.18
#